data_AF-E6Q4U2-F1
#
_entry.id   AF-E6Q4U2-F1
#
_cell.length_a   1.000
_cell.length_b   1.000
_cell.length_c   1.000
_cell.angle_alpha   90.00
_cell.angle_beta   90.00
_cell.angle_gamma   90.00
#
_symmetry.space_group_name_H-M   'P 1'
#
loop_
_entity.id
_entity.type
_entity.pdbx_description
1 polymer ?
#
loop_
_entity_poly.entity_id
_entity_poly.type
_entity_poly.pdbx_seq_one_letter_code
_entity_poly.pdbx_strand_id
1 'polypeptide(L)'
;MSEREPPDFAMRRAVEVLASIYERKRPAREPTLPPRADAPIALFNERLSLVVGTSTRREVERELGIAYRYPAAGWHTYCIRIAGERAFLSLFFSGTSLSAAELYRPRAAPAPPLEARDCGAYRLVPGEIGLGMQVLALPDYFTEIPAPGGGSYAQIFAAGFPGGSALVMGNEGTVERIAVYVDSSTAPSAQIE
;
A
#
# COMPACT_ATOMS: atom_id res chain seq x y z
N MET A 1 10.85 50.58 -3.88
CA MET A 1 12.16 49.91 -3.71
C MET A 1 11.86 48.44 -3.50
N SER A 2 12.28 47.57 -4.43
CA SER A 2 11.95 46.15 -4.44
C SER A 2 13.01 45.39 -3.64
N GLU A 3 12.70 44.97 -2.42
CA GLU A 3 13.51 44.01 -1.68
C GLU A 3 13.29 42.63 -2.31
N ARG A 4 14.29 42.14 -3.06
CA ARG A 4 14.39 40.73 -3.41
C ARG A 4 14.90 39.99 -2.19
N GLU A 5 14.05 39.15 -1.59
CA GLU A 5 14.48 38.14 -0.62
C GLU A 5 15.71 37.38 -1.19
N PRO A 6 16.82 37.27 -0.44
CA PRO A 6 17.99 36.56 -0.93
C PRO A 6 17.65 35.07 -1.10
N PRO A 7 18.10 34.42 -2.19
CA PRO A 7 17.83 33.00 -2.39
C PRO A 7 18.50 32.21 -1.27
N ASP A 8 17.70 31.40 -0.57
CA ASP A 8 18.15 30.58 0.55
C ASP A 8 19.24 29.61 0.08
N PHE A 9 20.49 30.00 0.34
CA PHE A 9 21.69 29.29 -0.07
C PHE A 9 21.76 27.90 0.57
N ALA A 10 21.13 27.74 1.76
CA ALA A 10 21.02 26.46 2.43
C ALA A 10 20.08 25.51 1.67
N MET A 11 18.96 26.02 1.15
CA MET A 11 18.03 25.26 0.33
C MET A 11 18.67 24.79 -0.98
N ARG A 12 19.39 25.69 -1.67
CA ARG A 12 20.11 25.32 -2.90
C ARG A 12 21.19 24.26 -2.66
N ARG A 13 21.97 24.39 -1.57
CA ARG A 13 22.97 23.38 -1.21
C ARG A 13 22.36 22.06 -0.78
N ALA A 14 21.23 22.08 -0.08
CA ALA A 14 20.51 20.85 0.28
C ALA A 14 20.02 20.11 -0.99
N VAL A 15 19.46 20.84 -1.96
CA VAL A 15 19.03 20.26 -3.24
C VAL A 15 20.21 19.69 -4.03
N GLU A 16 21.34 20.39 -4.10
CA GLU A 16 22.56 19.89 -4.76
C GLU A 16 23.11 18.63 -4.09
N VAL A 17 23.14 18.62 -2.75
CA VAL A 17 23.58 17.44 -1.98
C VAL A 17 22.66 16.26 -2.24
N LEU A 18 21.34 16.47 -2.20
CA LEU A 18 20.35 15.42 -2.50
C LEU A 18 20.45 14.91 -3.94
N ALA A 19 20.62 15.80 -4.92
CA ALA A 19 20.83 15.43 -6.32
C ALA A 19 22.12 14.63 -6.50
N SER A 20 23.21 15.01 -5.83
CA SER A 20 24.48 14.28 -5.88
C SER A 20 24.39 12.88 -5.24
N ILE A 21 23.60 12.75 -4.17
CA ILE A 21 23.33 11.45 -3.54
C ILE A 21 22.46 10.59 -4.45
N TYR A 22 21.47 11.18 -5.11
CA TYR A 22 20.61 10.50 -6.07
C TYR A 22 21.41 9.98 -7.27
N GLU A 23 22.24 10.81 -7.92
CA GLU A 23 23.07 10.40 -9.06
C GLU A 23 24.09 9.32 -8.67
N ARG A 24 24.69 9.39 -7.47
CA ARG A 24 25.60 8.33 -6.98
C ARG A 24 24.90 7.01 -6.66
N LYS A 25 23.62 7.06 -6.30
CA LYS A 25 22.79 5.88 -5.98
C LYS A 25 21.91 5.45 -7.16
N ARG A 26 21.98 6.15 -8.28
CA ARG A 26 21.20 5.85 -9.46
C ARG A 26 21.64 4.49 -9.99
N PRO A 27 20.75 3.48 -10.02
CA PRO A 27 21.10 2.19 -10.59
C PRO A 27 21.49 2.37 -12.06
N ALA A 28 22.57 1.69 -12.49
CA ALA A 28 23.13 1.77 -13.84
C ALA A 28 22.21 1.19 -14.94
N ARG A 29 21.09 0.59 -14.55
CA ARG A 29 20.00 0.17 -15.43
C ARG A 29 18.81 1.07 -15.14
N GLU A 30 18.18 1.59 -16.18
CA GLU A 30 16.80 2.04 -16.06
C GLU A 30 16.02 0.91 -15.35
N PRO A 31 15.32 1.20 -14.25
CA PRO A 31 14.48 0.20 -13.64
C PRO A 31 13.48 -0.20 -14.71
N THR A 32 13.57 -1.43 -15.20
CA THR A 32 12.52 -2.01 -16.02
C THR A 32 11.25 -1.83 -15.22
N LEU A 33 10.35 -0.96 -15.69
CA LEU A 33 9.08 -0.73 -15.01
C LEU A 33 8.47 -2.11 -14.80
N PRO A 34 8.01 -2.44 -13.58
CA PRO A 34 7.42 -3.74 -13.34
C PRO A 34 6.27 -3.94 -14.33
N PRO A 35 6.09 -5.17 -14.84
CA PRO A 35 4.94 -5.51 -15.66
C PRO A 35 3.66 -4.97 -15.03
N ARG A 36 2.76 -4.48 -15.89
CA ARG A 36 1.49 -3.91 -15.45
C ARG A 36 0.38 -4.91 -15.67
N ALA A 37 -0.51 -5.04 -14.70
CA ALA A 37 -1.82 -5.64 -14.96
C ALA A 37 -2.62 -4.73 -15.90
N ASP A 38 -3.38 -5.32 -16.82
CA ASP A 38 -4.20 -4.56 -17.78
C ASP A 38 -5.44 -3.93 -17.14
N ALA A 39 -5.83 -4.39 -15.96
CA ALA A 39 -7.02 -3.97 -15.24
C ALA A 39 -6.67 -3.41 -13.85
N PRO A 40 -7.51 -2.51 -13.29
CA PRO A 40 -7.37 -2.09 -11.91
C PRO A 40 -7.36 -3.26 -10.94
N ILE A 41 -6.50 -3.17 -9.92
CA ILE A 41 -6.43 -4.17 -8.86
C ILE A 41 -7.28 -3.71 -7.67
N ALA A 42 -8.07 -4.63 -7.12
CA ALA A 42 -8.92 -4.39 -5.96
C ALA A 42 -8.63 -5.40 -4.85
N LEU A 43 -8.81 -4.99 -3.59
CA LEU A 43 -9.01 -5.92 -2.48
C LEU A 43 -10.50 -6.23 -2.37
N PHE A 44 -10.87 -7.47 -2.64
CA PHE A 44 -12.25 -7.90 -2.76
C PHE A 44 -12.61 -8.95 -1.72
N ASN A 45 -13.81 -8.85 -1.16
CA ASN A 45 -14.53 -9.96 -0.53
C ASN A 45 -15.98 -9.97 -1.05
N GLU A 46 -16.80 -10.93 -0.62
CA GLU A 46 -18.19 -11.07 -1.08
C GLU A 46 -19.10 -9.87 -0.80
N ARG A 47 -18.68 -8.94 0.08
CA ARG A 47 -19.49 -7.79 0.51
C ARG A 47 -18.97 -6.45 -0.02
N LEU A 48 -17.69 -6.35 -0.32
CA LEU A 48 -17.01 -5.09 -0.57
C LEU A 48 -15.84 -5.28 -1.54
N SER A 49 -15.79 -4.37 -2.53
CA SER A 49 -14.65 -4.22 -3.43
C SER A 49 -13.94 -2.91 -3.11
N LEU A 50 -12.70 -3.02 -2.62
CA LEU A 50 -11.84 -1.90 -2.25
C LEU A 50 -10.91 -1.57 -3.41
N VAL A 51 -11.24 -0.50 -4.12
CA VAL A 51 -10.48 0.03 -5.27
C VAL A 51 -9.86 1.36 -4.86
N VAL A 52 -8.53 1.45 -4.91
CA VAL A 52 -7.82 2.71 -4.62
C VAL A 52 -8.22 3.79 -5.62
N GLY A 53 -8.35 5.02 -5.14
CA GLY A 53 -8.83 6.18 -5.91
C GLY A 53 -10.34 6.21 -6.16
N THR A 54 -11.09 5.15 -5.85
CA THR A 54 -12.54 5.08 -6.12
C THR A 54 -13.37 4.82 -4.87
N SER A 55 -13.01 3.82 -4.06
CA SER A 55 -13.79 3.46 -2.87
C SER A 55 -13.79 4.59 -1.84
N THR A 56 -14.93 4.84 -1.23
CA THR A 56 -15.07 5.94 -0.27
C THR A 56 -15.14 5.45 1.17
N ARG A 57 -14.72 6.30 2.11
CA ARG A 57 -14.79 5.99 3.54
C ARG A 57 -16.21 5.62 4.00
N ARG A 58 -17.22 6.34 3.48
CA ARG A 58 -18.63 6.11 3.84
C ARG A 58 -19.12 4.72 3.42
N GLU A 59 -18.72 4.25 2.24
CA GLU A 59 -19.08 2.92 1.76
C GLU A 59 -18.46 1.84 2.63
N VAL A 60 -17.18 2.00 2.98
CA VAL A 60 -16.48 1.05 3.84
C VAL A 60 -17.10 1.01 5.25
N GLU A 61 -17.33 2.18 5.87
CA GLU A 61 -17.90 2.24 7.22
C GLU A 61 -19.33 1.70 7.28
N ARG A 62 -20.11 1.80 6.19
CA ARG A 62 -21.44 1.20 6.10
C ARG A 62 -21.38 -0.32 6.19
N GLU A 63 -20.40 -0.96 5.53
CA GLU A 63 -20.28 -2.42 5.51
C GLU A 63 -19.54 -2.96 6.75
N LEU A 64 -18.38 -2.38 7.05
CA LEU A 64 -17.45 -2.89 8.06
C LEU A 64 -17.66 -2.25 9.45
N GLY A 65 -18.43 -1.17 9.54
CA GLY A 65 -18.58 -0.39 10.76
C GLY A 65 -17.42 0.59 11.00
N ILE A 66 -17.33 1.09 12.23
CA ILE A 66 -16.31 2.06 12.63
C ILE A 66 -14.97 1.35 12.86
N ALA A 67 -13.92 1.86 12.23
CA ALA A 67 -12.57 1.33 12.32
C ALA A 67 -11.82 1.80 13.57
N TYR A 68 -10.75 1.08 13.92
CA TYR A 68 -9.77 1.52 14.90
C TYR A 68 -8.66 2.35 14.24
N ARG A 69 -8.15 3.35 14.96
CA ARG A 69 -7.00 4.15 14.50
C ARG A 69 -5.69 3.42 14.79
N TYR A 70 -5.21 2.66 13.82
CA TYR A 70 -4.02 1.81 13.87
C TYR A 70 -3.52 1.59 12.43
N PRO A 71 -2.22 1.35 12.15
CA PRO A 71 -1.09 1.42 13.07
C PRO A 71 -0.64 2.85 13.40
N ALA A 72 -1.05 3.84 12.61
CA ALA A 72 -0.72 5.24 12.80
C ALA A 72 -1.95 6.14 12.57
N ALA A 73 -1.81 7.43 12.87
CA ALA A 73 -2.85 8.41 12.59
C ALA A 73 -3.24 8.41 11.10
N GLY A 74 -4.54 8.55 10.82
CA GLY A 74 -5.09 8.51 9.46
C GLY A 74 -5.41 7.11 8.92
N TRP A 75 -4.91 6.05 9.54
CA TRP A 75 -5.27 4.68 9.19
C TRP A 75 -6.51 4.20 9.95
N HIS A 76 -7.35 3.46 9.22
CA HIS A 76 -8.60 2.85 9.65
C HIS A 76 -8.45 1.34 9.56
N THR A 77 -8.23 0.68 10.70
CA THR A 77 -7.98 -0.76 10.76
C THR A 77 -9.19 -1.55 11.26
N TYR A 78 -9.43 -2.66 10.58
CA TYR A 78 -10.42 -3.67 10.90
C TYR A 78 -9.71 -5.00 11.20
N CYS A 79 -10.22 -5.69 12.21
CA CYS A 79 -9.87 -7.07 12.52
C CYS A 79 -10.74 -8.00 11.70
N ILE A 80 -10.14 -8.96 10.99
CA ILE A 80 -10.85 -9.99 10.23
C ILE A 80 -10.24 -11.36 10.52
N ARG A 81 -10.93 -12.43 10.11
CA ARG A 81 -10.38 -13.79 10.17
C ARG A 81 -10.14 -14.36 8.78
N ILE A 82 -8.99 -15.01 8.62
CA ILE A 82 -8.63 -15.76 7.41
C ILE A 82 -8.14 -17.13 7.87
N ALA A 83 -8.81 -18.19 7.41
CA ALA A 83 -8.52 -19.57 7.82
C ALA A 83 -8.48 -19.76 9.36
N GLY A 84 -9.32 -19.04 10.09
CA GLY A 84 -9.37 -19.08 11.57
C GLY A 84 -8.31 -18.24 12.28
N GLU A 85 -7.35 -17.66 11.55
CA GLU A 85 -6.32 -16.79 12.08
C GLU A 85 -6.71 -15.32 11.99
N ARG A 86 -6.21 -14.51 12.93
CA ARG A 86 -6.43 -13.06 12.95
C ARG A 86 -5.58 -12.37 11.88
N ALA A 87 -6.23 -11.58 11.05
CA ALA A 87 -5.58 -10.67 10.10
C ALA A 87 -6.15 -9.25 10.27
N PHE A 88 -5.38 -8.26 9.83
CA PHE A 88 -5.79 -6.87 9.82
C PHE A 88 -5.98 -6.37 8.40
N LEU A 89 -7.09 -5.66 8.19
CA LEU A 89 -7.35 -4.85 7.03
C LEU A 89 -7.22 -3.38 7.43
N SER A 90 -6.15 -2.73 7.01
CA SER A 90 -5.84 -1.33 7.32
C SER A 90 -6.04 -0.48 6.08
N LEU A 91 -6.82 0.59 6.20
CA LEU A 91 -7.19 1.46 5.09
C LEU A 91 -6.75 2.89 5.38
N PHE A 92 -6.21 3.58 4.39
CA PHE A 92 -5.86 4.99 4.47
C PHE A 92 -6.69 5.78 3.47
N PHE A 93 -7.35 6.83 3.94
CA PHE A 93 -8.18 7.70 3.13
C PHE A 93 -7.55 9.09 3.02
N SER A 94 -7.44 9.61 1.79
CA SER A 94 -7.14 11.02 1.55
C SER A 94 -8.44 11.74 1.21
N GLY A 95 -8.85 12.67 2.08
CA GLY A 95 -10.21 13.21 2.06
C GLY A 95 -11.25 12.09 2.26
N THR A 96 -12.11 11.89 1.28
CA THR A 96 -13.16 10.84 1.31
C THR A 96 -12.76 9.56 0.59
N SER A 97 -11.67 9.57 -0.19
CA SER A 97 -11.32 8.49 -1.12
C SER A 97 -10.21 7.61 -0.58
N LEU A 98 -10.29 6.31 -0.85
CA LEU A 98 -9.31 5.32 -0.44
C LEU A 98 -8.00 5.53 -1.21
N SER A 99 -6.90 5.76 -0.51
CA SER A 99 -5.57 5.96 -1.11
C SER A 99 -4.64 4.78 -0.87
N ALA A 100 -4.85 4.01 0.19
CA ALA A 100 -4.12 2.78 0.44
C ALA A 100 -4.98 1.75 1.16
N ALA A 101 -4.73 0.47 0.87
CA ALA A 101 -5.33 -0.64 1.59
C ALA A 101 -4.28 -1.74 1.82
N GLU A 102 -4.21 -2.25 3.04
CA GLU A 102 -3.25 -3.26 3.45
C GLU A 102 -3.96 -4.38 4.18
N LEU A 103 -3.70 -5.60 3.75
CA LEU A 103 -4.18 -6.83 4.39
C LEU A 103 -2.97 -7.60 4.91
N TYR A 104 -2.86 -7.85 6.20
CA TYR A 104 -1.69 -8.52 6.77
C TYR A 104 -1.95 -9.28 8.07
N ARG A 105 -1.09 -10.26 8.35
CA ARG A 105 -0.98 -10.84 9.69
C ARG A 105 -0.15 -9.91 10.58
N PRO A 106 -0.66 -9.46 11.74
CA PRO A 106 0.12 -8.62 12.64
C PRO A 106 1.27 -9.42 13.26
N ARG A 107 2.51 -9.06 12.93
CA ARG A 107 3.72 -9.72 13.48
C ARG A 107 4.23 -9.12 14.78
N ALA A 108 3.85 -7.88 15.09
CA ALA A 108 4.32 -7.19 16.28
C ALA A 108 3.47 -7.54 17.51
N ALA A 109 4.12 -7.91 18.62
CA ALA A 109 3.57 -7.63 19.94
C ALA A 109 3.93 -6.17 20.26
N PRO A 110 2.97 -5.27 20.51
CA PRO A 110 1.58 -5.50 20.92
C PRO A 110 0.57 -5.02 19.86
N ALA A 111 0.30 -5.81 18.83
CA ALA A 111 -0.88 -5.57 18.01
C ALA A 111 -2.14 -5.66 18.90
N PRO A 112 -2.93 -4.58 19.01
CA PRO A 112 -4.06 -4.54 19.94
C PRO A 112 -5.07 -5.62 19.56
N PRO A 113 -5.77 -6.22 20.55
CA PRO A 113 -6.95 -7.03 20.27
C PRO A 113 -8.04 -6.11 19.73
N LEU A 114 -8.10 -5.98 18.41
CA LEU A 114 -9.16 -5.25 17.73
C LEU A 114 -10.41 -6.15 17.65
N GLU A 115 -11.55 -5.66 18.13
CA GLU A 115 -12.84 -6.37 18.08
C GLU A 115 -13.75 -5.82 16.97
N ALA A 116 -13.17 -5.52 15.81
CA ALA A 116 -13.96 -5.04 14.68
C ALA A 116 -14.81 -6.15 14.06
N ARG A 117 -15.77 -5.76 13.20
CA ARG A 117 -16.65 -6.68 12.49
C ARG A 117 -15.85 -7.59 11.55
N ASP A 118 -15.90 -8.89 11.81
CA ASP A 118 -15.33 -9.88 10.89
C ASP A 118 -16.18 -9.97 9.63
N CYS A 119 -15.59 -9.56 8.51
CA CYS A 119 -16.27 -9.52 7.21
C CYS A 119 -15.69 -10.56 6.24
N GLY A 120 -14.95 -11.55 6.76
CA GLY A 120 -14.36 -12.62 5.98
C GLY A 120 -13.07 -12.20 5.27
N ALA A 121 -12.50 -13.17 4.55
CA ALA A 121 -11.21 -13.02 3.89
C ALA A 121 -11.31 -12.14 2.63
N TYR A 122 -10.34 -11.24 2.50
CA TYR A 122 -10.14 -10.47 1.28
C TYR A 122 -9.12 -11.16 0.38
N ARG A 123 -9.30 -11.00 -0.92
CA ARG A 123 -8.39 -11.42 -1.97
C ARG A 123 -8.12 -10.28 -2.93
N LEU A 124 -6.91 -10.23 -3.45
CA LEU A 124 -6.53 -9.28 -4.47
C LEU A 124 -6.98 -9.80 -5.83
N VAL A 125 -7.74 -8.99 -6.56
CA VAL A 125 -8.28 -9.30 -7.89
C VAL A 125 -7.79 -8.28 -8.91
N PRO A 126 -7.47 -8.68 -10.15
CA PRO A 126 -7.40 -10.04 -10.67
C PRO A 126 -6.30 -10.91 -10.03
N GLY A 127 -6.43 -12.24 -10.17
CA GLY A 127 -5.47 -13.23 -9.66
C GLY A 127 -5.87 -13.95 -8.36
N GLU A 128 -6.93 -13.47 -7.69
CA GLU A 128 -7.48 -14.05 -6.46
C GLU A 128 -6.45 -14.32 -5.35
N ILE A 129 -5.45 -13.44 -5.21
CA ILE A 129 -4.32 -13.61 -4.31
C ILE A 129 -4.76 -13.31 -2.86
N GLY A 130 -4.60 -14.26 -1.96
CA GLY A 130 -4.97 -14.14 -0.54
C GLY A 130 -3.79 -14.32 0.41
N LEU A 131 -4.00 -13.95 1.68
CA LEU A 131 -3.05 -14.30 2.74
C LEU A 131 -2.94 -15.82 2.90
N GLY A 132 -1.73 -16.31 3.13
CA GLY A 132 -1.45 -17.74 3.26
C GLY A 132 -1.26 -18.48 1.93
N MET A 133 -1.47 -17.83 0.79
CA MET A 133 -1.16 -18.44 -0.51
C MET A 133 0.36 -18.57 -0.73
N GLN A 134 0.76 -19.54 -1.55
CA GLN A 134 2.14 -19.69 -1.97
C GLN A 134 2.53 -18.54 -2.92
N VAL A 135 3.70 -17.93 -2.72
CA VAL A 135 4.20 -16.84 -3.59
C VAL A 135 4.47 -17.32 -5.02
N LEU A 136 4.67 -18.62 -5.22
CA LEU A 136 4.79 -19.23 -6.56
C LEU A 136 3.47 -19.24 -7.34
N ALA A 137 2.34 -19.00 -6.67
CA ALA A 137 1.02 -18.90 -7.31
C ALA A 137 0.69 -17.46 -7.75
N LEU A 138 1.63 -16.52 -7.62
CA LEU A 138 1.41 -15.14 -8.06
C LEU A 138 1.36 -15.08 -9.59
N PRO A 139 0.44 -14.27 -10.17
CA PRO A 139 0.40 -14.05 -11.60
C PRO A 139 1.71 -13.45 -12.15
N ASP A 140 2.02 -13.73 -13.41
CA ASP A 140 3.28 -13.34 -14.06
C ASP A 140 3.56 -11.82 -14.07
N TYR A 141 2.52 -11.00 -13.91
CA TYR A 141 2.67 -9.54 -13.81
C TYR A 141 3.17 -9.06 -12.45
N PHE A 142 3.30 -9.93 -11.45
CA PHE A 142 4.02 -9.66 -10.21
C PHE A 142 5.49 -9.99 -10.39
N THR A 143 6.35 -8.99 -10.23
CA THR A 143 7.81 -9.16 -10.30
C THR A 143 8.44 -8.98 -8.94
N GLU A 144 9.37 -9.86 -8.59
CA GLU A 144 10.14 -9.74 -7.36
C GLU A 144 10.99 -8.46 -7.40
N ILE A 145 10.91 -7.67 -6.34
CA ILE A 145 11.69 -6.46 -6.15
C ILE A 145 12.60 -6.62 -4.93
N PRO A 146 13.78 -5.96 -4.92
CA PRO A 146 14.65 -5.99 -3.77
C PRO A 146 13.92 -5.51 -2.52
N ALA A 147 13.97 -6.28 -1.44
CA ALA A 147 13.48 -5.82 -0.15
C ALA A 147 14.24 -4.54 0.25
N PRO A 148 13.56 -3.46 0.64
CA PRO A 148 14.24 -2.31 1.21
C PRO A 148 15.06 -2.79 2.42
N GLY A 149 16.35 -2.43 2.45
CA GLY A 149 17.32 -3.00 3.40
C GLY A 149 16.81 -2.96 4.85
N GLY A 150 16.86 -4.11 5.54
CA GLY A 150 16.34 -4.28 6.90
C GLY A 150 14.83 -4.58 6.98
N GLY A 151 14.18 -4.92 5.85
CA GLY A 151 12.76 -5.22 5.78
C GLY A 151 12.33 -6.44 6.58
N SER A 152 11.10 -6.42 7.07
CA SER A 152 10.51 -7.55 7.82
C SER A 152 10.17 -8.76 6.95
N TYR A 153 10.18 -8.63 5.61
CA TYR A 153 9.77 -9.67 4.67
C TYR A 153 10.96 -10.09 3.80
N ALA A 154 11.14 -11.40 3.65
CA ALA A 154 12.21 -11.99 2.84
C ALA A 154 11.93 -11.81 1.34
N GLN A 155 10.65 -11.81 0.94
CA GLN A 155 10.23 -11.73 -0.46
C GLN A 155 9.21 -10.61 -0.63
N ILE A 156 9.41 -9.78 -1.66
CA ILE A 156 8.51 -8.70 -2.02
C ILE A 156 8.30 -8.75 -3.53
N PHE A 157 7.04 -8.82 -3.94
CA PHE A 157 6.62 -8.79 -5.33
C PHE A 157 5.79 -7.54 -5.57
N ALA A 158 6.00 -6.88 -6.70
CA ALA A 158 5.29 -5.68 -7.09
C ALA A 158 4.65 -5.84 -8.47
N ALA A 159 3.46 -5.27 -8.61
CA ALA A 159 2.77 -5.12 -9.88
C ALA A 159 2.24 -3.69 -10.01
N GLY A 160 2.42 -3.07 -11.16
CA GLY A 160 1.71 -1.83 -11.48
C GLY A 160 0.33 -2.13 -12.07
N PHE A 161 -0.60 -1.19 -12.02
CA PHE A 161 -1.89 -1.27 -12.70
C PHE A 161 -2.45 0.14 -12.97
N PRO A 162 -3.48 0.30 -13.81
CA PRO A 162 -4.12 1.59 -14.02
C PRO A 162 -4.63 2.19 -12.69
N GLY A 163 -3.99 3.28 -12.25
CA GLY A 163 -4.36 4.00 -11.03
C GLY A 163 -3.55 3.65 -9.78
N GLY A 164 -2.61 2.70 -9.84
CA GLY A 164 -1.83 2.36 -8.65
C GLY A 164 -0.81 1.23 -8.78
N SER A 165 -0.36 0.78 -7.61
CA SER A 165 0.58 -0.32 -7.45
C SER A 165 0.11 -1.29 -6.37
N ALA A 166 0.38 -2.57 -6.60
CA ALA A 166 0.10 -3.64 -5.67
C ALA A 166 1.42 -4.27 -5.22
N LEU A 167 1.53 -4.57 -3.93
CA LEU A 167 2.63 -5.28 -3.32
C LEU A 167 2.13 -6.56 -2.66
N VAL A 168 2.83 -7.66 -2.90
CA VAL A 168 2.66 -8.90 -2.16
C VAL A 168 3.96 -9.21 -1.45
N MET A 169 3.88 -9.41 -0.14
CA MET A 169 5.03 -9.59 0.74
C MET A 169 4.86 -10.89 1.53
N GLY A 170 5.96 -11.62 1.68
CA GLY A 170 5.94 -12.95 2.27
C GLY A 170 7.26 -13.36 2.90
N ASN A 171 7.18 -14.42 3.69
CA ASN A 171 8.32 -15.20 4.17
C ASN A 171 8.09 -16.67 3.86
N GLU A 172 9.17 -17.44 3.76
CA GLU A 172 9.09 -18.90 3.62
C GLU A 172 8.16 -19.36 2.49
N GLY A 173 8.14 -18.60 1.38
CA GLY A 173 7.30 -18.90 0.23
C GLY A 173 5.80 -18.62 0.41
N THR A 174 5.39 -17.98 1.51
CA THR A 174 3.98 -17.75 1.84
C THR A 174 3.64 -16.26 1.91
N VAL A 175 2.50 -15.87 1.34
CA VAL A 175 1.97 -14.51 1.39
C VAL A 175 1.51 -14.16 2.80
N GLU A 176 2.04 -13.08 3.35
CA GLU A 176 1.72 -12.60 4.70
C GLU A 176 1.23 -11.16 4.77
N ARG A 177 1.48 -10.38 3.71
CA ARG A 177 0.93 -9.06 3.54
C ARG A 177 0.64 -8.78 2.08
N ILE A 178 -0.50 -8.16 1.83
CA ILE A 178 -0.93 -7.64 0.55
C ILE A 178 -1.17 -6.15 0.76
N ALA A 179 -0.70 -5.32 -0.16
CA ALA A 179 -0.94 -3.89 -0.11
C ALA A 179 -1.28 -3.35 -1.50
N VAL A 180 -2.16 -2.35 -1.55
CA VAL A 180 -2.57 -1.65 -2.76
C VAL A 180 -2.52 -0.16 -2.47
N TYR A 181 -1.86 0.60 -3.34
CA TYR A 181 -1.66 2.05 -3.18
C TYR A 181 -2.07 2.77 -4.45
N VAL A 182 -2.65 3.97 -4.29
CA VAL A 182 -2.83 4.91 -5.41
C VAL A 182 -1.47 5.38 -5.92
N ASP A 183 -1.32 5.52 -7.23
CA ASP A 183 -0.12 6.09 -7.80
C ASP A 183 -0.02 7.58 -7.42
N SER A 184 1.16 8.01 -6.97
CA SER A 184 1.43 9.42 -6.60
C SER A 184 1.28 10.40 -7.77
N SER A 185 1.27 9.91 -9.01
CA SER A 185 0.99 10.71 -10.23
C SER A 185 -0.52 10.94 -10.48
N THR A 186 -1.39 10.22 -9.79
CA THR A 186 -2.85 10.29 -9.91
C THR A 186 -3.54 10.87 -8.67
N ALA A 187 -2.77 11.24 -7.64
CA ALA A 187 -3.32 11.95 -6.49
C ALA A 187 -3.86 13.32 -6.97
N PRO A 188 -5.16 13.64 -6.78
CA PRO A 188 -5.62 15.00 -7.03
C PRO A 188 -4.79 15.92 -6.14
N SER A 189 -4.19 16.94 -6.76
CA SER A 189 -3.45 17.97 -6.05
C SER A 189 -4.32 18.46 -4.90
N ALA A 190 -3.89 18.21 -3.67
CA ALA A 190 -4.57 18.77 -2.51
C ALA A 190 -4.45 20.29 -2.63
N GLN A 191 -5.53 20.94 -3.08
CA GLN A 191 -5.70 22.37 -2.90
C GLN A 191 -5.85 22.57 -1.40
N ILE A 192 -4.78 23.08 -0.80
CA ILE A 192 -4.78 23.65 0.54
C ILE A 192 -5.47 25.00 0.37
N GLU A 193 -6.74 25.10 0.78
CA GLU A 193 -7.36 26.37 1.14
C GLU A 193 -7.21 26.61 2.65
#